data_AF-A0AAE1E4S1-F1
#
_entry.id   AF-A0AAE1E4S1-F1
#
_cell.length_a   1.000
_cell.length_b   1.000
_cell.length_c   1.000
_cell.angle_alpha   90.00
_cell.angle_beta   90.00
_cell.angle_gamma   90.00
#
_symmetry.space_group_name_H-M   'P 1'
#
loop_
_entity.id
_entity.type
_entity.pdbx_description
1 polymer ?
#
loop_
_entity_poly.entity_id
_entity_poly.type
_entity_poly.pdbx_seq_one_letter_code
_entity_poly.pdbx_strand_id
1 'polypeptide(L)'
;MSLWCSSLAHTNPCLYGHHWLATNPCLYGHHWLATNPCLYVYHWLATNPCLYVYHWLATNPCLYVYWLATNPCLYVYHWLATNPCLYVATETSAPLYLLYVHHWLATNPCLYVYHWLATNPCLYGHHWLATNPCLYVYHWLATNPCLYVHHWLATNPCL
;
A
#
# COMPACT_ATOMS: atom_id res chain seq x y z
N MET A 1 -12.40 16.35 -9.22
CA MET A 1 -12.36 16.96 -7.87
C MET A 1 -11.16 16.35 -7.15
N SER A 2 -10.31 17.19 -6.54
CA SER A 2 -9.10 16.73 -5.85
C SER A 2 -9.28 16.88 -4.34
N LEU A 3 -8.99 15.81 -3.60
CA LEU A 3 -9.04 15.78 -2.14
C LEU A 3 -7.63 15.56 -1.58
N TRP A 4 -7.36 16.21 -0.46
CA TRP A 4 -6.08 16.13 0.23
C TRP A 4 -6.35 15.74 1.68
N CYS A 5 -5.71 14.67 2.13
CA CYS A 5 -5.77 14.19 3.49
C CYS A 5 -4.34 14.12 4.04
N SER A 6 -4.11 14.73 5.18
CA SER A 6 -2.83 14.60 5.88
C SER A 6 -3.03 14.38 7.37
N SER A 7 -2.15 13.57 7.96
CA SER A 7 -2.14 13.36 9.41
C SER A 7 -0.72 13.38 9.95
N LEU A 8 -0.53 14.12 11.04
CA LEU A 8 0.71 14.20 11.79
C LEU A 8 0.42 13.75 13.22
N ALA A 9 1.09 12.72 13.72
CA ALA A 9 0.95 12.33 15.11
C ALA A 9 2.23 11.72 15.68
N HIS A 10 2.46 11.93 16.97
CA HIS A 10 3.72 11.62 17.62
C HIS A 10 3.69 10.29 18.37
N THR A 11 2.80 10.09 19.34
CA THR A 11 2.83 8.91 20.22
C THR A 11 1.50 8.16 20.26
N ASN A 12 1.55 6.86 19.97
CA ASN A 12 0.46 5.89 20.01
C ASN A 12 -0.87 6.34 19.36
N PRO A 13 -0.88 7.01 18.19
CA PRO A 13 -2.13 7.37 17.53
C PRO A 13 -2.81 6.12 16.95
N CYS A 14 -4.12 6.01 17.14
CA CYS A 14 -5.00 5.14 16.36
C CYS A 14 -5.80 5.98 15.38
N LEU A 15 -5.50 5.88 14.10
CA LEU A 15 -6.13 6.66 13.03
C LEU A 15 -6.92 5.74 12.11
N TYR A 16 -8.14 6.17 11.79
CA TYR A 16 -9.03 5.50 10.86
C TYR A 16 -9.37 6.46 9.72
N GLY A 17 -9.06 6.07 8.50
CA GLY A 17 -9.39 6.81 7.28
C GLY A 17 -10.32 5.99 6.41
N HIS A 18 -11.52 6.52 6.15
CA HIS A 18 -12.44 5.95 5.16
C HIS A 18 -12.68 6.98 4.06
N HIS A 19 -12.31 6.64 2.84
CA HIS A 19 -12.45 7.52 1.68
C HIS A 19 -13.39 6.88 0.66
N TRP A 20 -14.54 7.51 0.46
CA TRP A 20 -15.53 7.13 -0.54
C TRP A 20 -15.53 8.17 -1.65
N LEU A 21 -15.10 7.78 -2.85
CA LEU A 21 -14.96 8.69 -3.98
C LEU A 21 -15.69 8.16 -5.21
N ALA A 22 -16.44 9.06 -5.86
CA ALA A 22 -17.24 8.80 -7.04
C ALA A 22 -16.37 8.69 -8.31
N THR A 23 -16.88 9.09 -9.49
CA THR A 23 -16.18 8.94 -10.79
C THR A 23 -15.10 10.02 -11.02
N ASN A 24 -13.95 9.62 -11.54
CA ASN A 24 -12.77 10.45 -11.82
C ASN A 24 -12.23 11.32 -10.64
N PRO A 25 -12.12 10.80 -9.41
CA PRO A 25 -11.59 11.56 -8.29
C PRO A 25 -10.06 11.50 -8.27
N CYS A 26 -9.44 12.57 -7.80
CA CYS A 26 -8.03 12.55 -7.40
C CYS A 26 -7.95 12.65 -5.87
N LEU A 27 -7.21 11.76 -5.22
CA LEU A 27 -6.94 11.85 -3.79
C LEU A 27 -5.43 11.79 -3.53
N TYR A 28 -5.00 12.63 -2.59
CA TYR A 28 -3.63 12.71 -2.12
C TYR A 28 -3.64 12.49 -0.60
N GLY A 29 -2.98 11.43 -0.14
CA GLY A 29 -2.89 11.04 1.27
C GLY A 29 -1.46 11.10 1.78
N HIS A 30 -1.21 11.83 2.86
CA HIS A 30 0.11 11.90 3.50
C HIS A 30 0.01 11.66 5.01
N HIS A 31 0.55 10.55 5.48
CA HIS A 31 0.51 10.20 6.90
C HIS A 31 1.93 10.10 7.46
N TRP A 32 2.24 10.93 8.46
CA TRP A 32 3.53 10.93 9.16
C TRP A 32 3.29 10.62 10.63
N LEU A 33 3.61 9.39 11.05
CA LEU A 33 3.36 8.92 12.42
C LEU A 33 4.65 8.33 13.01
N ALA A 34 5.00 8.74 14.22
CA ALA A 34 6.29 8.38 14.81
C ALA A 34 6.24 7.04 15.59
N THR A 35 5.65 7.01 16.79
CA THR A 35 5.83 5.89 17.74
C THR A 35 4.56 5.08 17.96
N ASN A 36 4.63 3.77 17.76
CA ASN A 36 3.56 2.76 17.81
C ASN A 36 2.22 3.21 17.19
N PRO A 37 2.20 3.75 15.96
CA PRO A 37 0.95 4.12 15.33
C PRO A 37 0.17 2.88 14.86
N CYS A 38 -1.14 2.94 15.01
CA CYS A 38 -2.07 2.05 14.31
C CYS A 38 -2.83 2.88 13.28
N LEU A 39 -2.67 2.57 12.00
CA LEU A 39 -3.34 3.26 10.92
C LEU A 39 -4.13 2.27 10.08
N TYR A 40 -5.44 2.50 10.01
CA TYR A 40 -6.37 1.73 9.19
C TYR A 40 -6.91 2.63 8.11
N VAL A 41 -6.62 2.31 6.84
CA VAL A 41 -7.10 3.11 5.72
C VAL A 41 -7.86 2.23 4.73
N TYR A 42 -9.10 2.63 4.47
CA TYR A 42 -9.99 1.98 3.53
C TYR A 42 -10.39 2.96 2.46
N HIS A 43 -10.14 2.60 1.21
CA HIS A 43 -10.54 3.40 0.06
C HIS A 43 -11.50 2.62 -0.82
N TRP A 44 -12.67 3.21 -1.00
CA TRP A 44 -13.66 2.77 -1.97
C TRP A 44 -13.75 3.80 -3.08
N LEU A 45 -13.23 3.43 -4.24
CA LEU A 45 -13.11 4.30 -5.39
C LEU A 45 -13.95 3.71 -6.52
N ALA A 46 -14.85 4.51 -7.11
CA ALA A 46 -15.68 4.03 -8.20
C ALA A 46 -14.87 3.90 -9.50
N THR A 47 -15.12 4.74 -10.50
CA THR A 47 -14.54 4.64 -11.84
C THR A 47 -13.39 5.61 -12.08
N ASN A 48 -12.28 5.10 -12.59
CA ASN A 48 -11.08 5.84 -13.00
C ASN A 48 -10.50 6.79 -11.94
N PRO A 49 -10.27 6.33 -10.69
CA PRO A 49 -9.61 7.16 -9.69
C PRO A 49 -8.11 7.31 -9.97
N CYS A 50 -7.57 8.49 -9.63
CA CYS A 50 -6.14 8.69 -9.45
C CYS A 50 -5.84 8.84 -7.96
N LEU A 51 -4.99 7.98 -7.42
CA LEU A 51 -4.67 8.01 -6.00
C LEU A 51 -3.16 8.01 -5.77
N TYR A 52 -2.73 8.93 -4.91
CA TYR A 52 -1.36 9.07 -4.46
C TYR A 52 -1.32 8.99 -2.93
N VAL A 53 -0.71 7.95 -2.38
CA VAL A 53 -0.62 7.76 -0.93
C VAL A 53 0.82 7.56 -0.48
N TYR A 54 1.19 8.32 0.55
CA TYR A 54 2.48 8.28 1.19
C TYR A 54 2.31 8.05 2.69
N HIS A 55 2.82 6.93 3.17
CA HIS A 55 2.90 6.62 4.59
C HIS A 55 4.35 6.63 5.04
N TRP A 56 4.66 7.48 6.02
CA TRP A 56 5.93 7.50 6.72
C TRP A 56 5.66 7.14 8.18
N LEU A 57 6.20 6.00 8.61
CA LEU A 57 5.88 5.39 9.88
C LEU A 57 7.18 4.88 10.52
N ALA A 58 7.54 5.40 11.70
CA ALA A 58 8.86 5.14 12.25
C ALA A 58 8.92 3.82 13.07
N THR A 59 8.37 3.78 14.28
CA THR A 59 8.67 2.72 15.26
C THR A 59 7.43 1.89 15.61
N ASN A 60 7.55 0.56 15.46
CA ASN A 60 6.50 -0.45 15.63
C ASN A 60 5.12 -0.08 15.04
N PRO A 61 5.06 0.38 13.78
CA PRO A 61 3.78 0.73 13.18
C PRO A 61 2.98 -0.52 12.79
N CYS A 62 1.67 -0.45 13.00
CA CYS A 62 0.70 -1.37 12.41
C CYS A 62 -0.10 -0.62 11.35
N LEU A 63 0.08 -0.99 10.09
CA LEU A 63 -0.61 -0.36 8.97
C LEU A 63 -1.43 -1.40 8.20
N TYR A 64 -2.74 -1.12 8.11
CA TYR A 64 -3.69 -1.90 7.34
C TYR A 64 -4.26 -1.03 6.24
N VAL A 65 -4.07 -1.45 5.00
CA VAL A 65 -4.55 -0.69 3.84
C VAL A 65 -5.35 -1.59 2.92
N TYR A 66 -6.58 -1.16 2.65
CA TYR A 66 -7.49 -1.85 1.76
C TYR A 66 -7.98 -0.94 0.63
N TRP A 67 -7.90 -1.47 -0.58
CA TRP A 67 -8.25 -0.75 -1.81
C TRP A 67 -9.28 -1.55 -2.60
N LEU A 68 -10.41 -0.90 -2.90
CA LEU A 68 -11.36 -1.42 -3.88
C LEU A 68 -11.62 -0.35 -4.94
N ALA A 69 -11.26 -0.64 -6.19
CA ALA A 69 -11.33 0.33 -7.27
C ALA A 69 -11.62 -0.26 -8.66
N THR A 70 -12.28 0.54 -9.51
CA THR A 70 -12.56 0.19 -10.92
C THR A 70 -11.71 1.08 -11.84
N ASN A 71 -10.80 0.46 -12.61
CA ASN A 71 -9.80 1.13 -13.46
C ASN A 71 -8.92 2.18 -12.75
N PRO A 72 -8.28 1.86 -11.61
CA PRO A 72 -7.46 2.83 -10.90
C PRO A 72 -6.10 3.10 -11.55
N CYS A 73 -5.61 4.32 -11.36
CA CYS A 73 -4.19 4.65 -11.34
C CYS A 73 -3.76 4.88 -9.88
N LEU A 74 -3.05 3.91 -9.30
CA LEU A 74 -2.69 3.91 -7.89
C LEU A 74 -1.17 3.97 -7.72
N TYR A 75 -0.70 4.99 -7.00
CA TYR A 75 0.69 5.21 -6.62
C TYR A 75 0.80 5.20 -5.10
N VAL A 76 1.52 4.21 -4.58
CA VAL A 76 1.58 3.95 -3.14
C VAL A 76 3.03 3.81 -2.70
N TYR A 77 3.39 4.61 -1.69
CA TYR A 77 4.72 4.62 -1.10
C TYR A 77 4.61 4.42 0.41
N HIS A 78 5.26 3.37 0.90
CA HIS A 78 5.37 3.08 2.31
C HIS A 78 6.83 3.14 2.73
N TRP A 79 7.13 4.00 3.70
CA TRP A 79 8.41 4.06 4.39
C TRP A 79 8.19 3.68 5.85
N LEU A 80 8.81 2.58 6.27
CA LEU A 80 8.55 1.91 7.52
C LEU A 80 9.87 1.51 8.18
N ALA A 81 10.24 2.11 9.31
CA ALA A 81 11.59 1.90 9.86
C ALA A 81 11.72 0.61 10.69
N THR A 82 11.12 0.54 11.87
CA THR A 82 11.47 -0.48 12.87
C THR A 82 10.27 -1.33 13.29
N ASN A 83 10.43 -2.66 13.20
CA ASN A 83 9.42 -3.70 13.42
C ASN A 83 8.03 -3.36 12.86
N PRO A 84 7.92 -2.94 11.58
CA PRO A 84 6.62 -2.65 11.00
C PRO A 84 5.83 -3.92 10.73
N CYS A 85 4.52 -3.86 11.00
CA CYS A 85 3.54 -4.81 10.51
C CYS A 85 2.71 -4.11 9.43
N LEU A 86 2.90 -4.50 8.17
CA LEU A 86 2.17 -3.95 7.03
C LEU A 86 1.30 -5.03 6.39
N TYR A 87 0.01 -4.75 6.30
CA TYR A 87 -0.96 -5.50 5.53
C TYR A 87 -1.53 -4.62 4.42
N VAL A 88 -1.30 -5.01 3.17
CA VAL A 88 -1.87 -4.36 1.99
C VAL A 88 -2.71 -5.35 1.23
N ALA A 89 -3.98 -5.01 1.02
CA ALA A 89 -4.88 -5.76 0.16
C ALA A 89 -5.46 -4.83 -0.91
N THR A 90 -5.31 -5.20 -2.18
CA THR A 90 -5.94 -4.50 -3.30
C THR A 90 -6.85 -5.45 -4.07
N GLU A 91 -8.07 -5.01 -4.32
CA GLU A 91 -9.02 -5.68 -5.19
C GLU A 91 -9.45 -4.74 -6.33
N THR A 92 -9.33 -5.21 -7.57
CA THR A 92 -9.81 -4.47 -8.75
C THR A 92 -10.55 -5.39 -9.71
N SER A 93 -11.59 -4.84 -10.36
CA SER A 93 -12.58 -5.61 -11.11
C SER A 93 -12.68 -5.26 -12.61
N ALA A 94 -11.76 -4.47 -13.17
CA ALA A 94 -11.93 -3.88 -14.52
C ALA A 94 -10.63 -3.86 -15.37
N PRO A 95 -10.73 -3.64 -16.70
CA PRO A 95 -9.76 -4.14 -17.68
C PRO A 95 -8.52 -3.31 -17.93
N LEU A 96 -8.39 -2.13 -17.31
CA LEU A 96 -7.20 -1.30 -17.41
C LEU A 96 -6.87 -0.74 -16.03
N TYR A 97 -5.80 -1.23 -15.42
CA TYR A 97 -5.32 -0.65 -14.18
C TYR A 97 -3.80 -0.53 -14.17
N LEU A 98 -3.33 0.48 -13.44
CA LEU A 98 -1.93 0.75 -13.22
C LEU A 98 -1.70 0.84 -11.71
N LEU A 99 -0.88 -0.06 -11.19
CA LEU A 99 -0.55 -0.11 -9.77
C LEU A 99 0.96 -0.03 -9.59
N TYR A 100 1.41 1.07 -9.00
CA TYR A 100 2.78 1.26 -8.54
C TYR A 100 2.83 1.19 -7.03
N VAL A 101 3.60 0.23 -6.53
CA VAL A 101 3.78 0.05 -5.09
C VAL A 101 5.26 0.04 -4.78
N HIS A 102 5.65 0.88 -3.84
CA HIS A 102 6.99 0.91 -3.27
C HIS A 102 6.91 0.74 -1.76
N HIS A 103 7.59 -0.27 -1.26
CA HIS A 103 7.76 -0.50 0.16
C HIS A 103 9.23 -0.44 0.50
N TRP A 104 9.56 0.44 1.43
CA TRP A 104 10.86 0.48 2.09
C TRP A 104 10.61 0.11 3.55
N LEU A 105 11.06 -1.08 3.95
CA LEU A 105 10.98 -1.54 5.33
C LEU A 105 12.36 -1.94 5.87
N ALA A 106 12.78 -1.36 7.00
CA ALA A 106 14.19 -1.42 7.39
C ALA A 106 14.58 -2.53 8.37
N THR A 107 13.84 -2.77 9.45
CA THR A 107 14.28 -3.72 10.51
C THR A 107 13.14 -4.59 11.00
N ASN A 108 13.33 -5.91 10.96
CA ASN A 108 12.36 -6.98 11.25
C ASN A 108 10.93 -6.69 10.73
N PRO A 109 10.75 -6.36 9.45
CA PRO A 109 9.42 -6.10 8.92
C PRO A 109 8.61 -7.38 8.73
N CYS A 110 7.33 -7.31 9.07
CA CYS A 110 6.32 -8.27 8.64
C CYS A 110 5.48 -7.64 7.54
N LEU A 111 5.66 -8.10 6.30
CA LEU A 111 4.96 -7.60 5.13
C LEU A 111 4.03 -8.66 4.55
N TYR A 112 2.75 -8.35 4.51
CA TYR A 112 1.70 -9.14 3.85
C TYR A 112 1.09 -8.31 2.73
N VAL A 113 1.23 -8.79 1.50
CA VAL A 113 0.71 -8.12 0.32
C VAL A 113 -0.18 -9.08 -0.46
N TYR A 114 -1.43 -8.68 -0.66
CA TYR A 114 -2.42 -9.40 -1.43
C TYR A 114 -2.94 -8.53 -2.57
N HIS A 115 -2.83 -9.05 -3.78
CA HIS A 115 -3.25 -8.37 -5.00
C HIS A 115 -4.21 -9.28 -5.77
N TRP A 116 -5.49 -8.89 -5.85
CA TRP A 116 -6.49 -9.55 -6.69
C TRP A 116 -6.87 -8.65 -7.86
N LEU A 117 -6.44 -9.03 -9.07
CA LEU A 117 -6.41 -8.14 -10.22
C LEU A 117 -6.96 -8.86 -11.47
N ALA A 118 -8.12 -8.42 -11.95
CA ALA A 118 -8.96 -9.21 -12.86
C ALA A 118 -8.57 -9.18 -14.36
N THR A 119 -8.24 -8.04 -14.97
CA THR A 119 -8.07 -7.99 -16.44
C THR A 119 -7.09 -6.91 -16.89
N ASN A 120 -6.15 -7.28 -17.77
CA ASN A 120 -4.94 -6.54 -18.19
C ASN A 120 -4.25 -5.72 -17.08
N PRO A 121 -3.79 -6.38 -16.00
CA PRO A 121 -2.81 -5.82 -15.10
C PRO A 121 -1.63 -5.06 -15.67
N CYS A 122 -1.33 -3.89 -15.11
CA CYS A 122 0.03 -3.39 -15.01
C CYS A 122 0.39 -3.19 -13.53
N LEU A 123 1.13 -4.15 -12.95
CA LEU A 123 1.62 -4.09 -11.58
C LEU A 123 3.14 -3.93 -11.56
N TYR A 124 3.60 -2.87 -10.89
CA TYR A 124 5.00 -2.58 -10.62
C TYR A 124 5.22 -2.49 -9.10
N GLY A 125 5.79 -3.55 -8.53
CA GLY A 125 6.10 -3.65 -7.10
C GLY A 125 7.61 -3.57 -6.85
N HIS A 126 8.03 -2.70 -5.94
CA HIS A 126 9.40 -2.69 -5.43
C HIS A 126 9.37 -2.79 -3.91
N HIS A 127 10.02 -3.82 -3.38
CA HIS A 127 10.07 -4.10 -1.96
C HIS A 127 11.54 -4.13 -1.52
N TRP A 128 11.94 -3.10 -0.80
CA TRP A 128 13.22 -3.01 -0.13
C TRP A 128 13.04 -3.42 1.32
N LEU A 129 13.64 -4.54 1.69
CA LEU A 129 13.42 -5.22 2.95
C LEU A 129 14.78 -5.50 3.58
N ALA A 130 15.11 -4.75 4.63
CA ALA A 130 16.34 -4.97 5.38
C ALA A 130 16.08 -5.77 6.66
N THR A 131 17.09 -6.56 7.04
CA THR A 131 17.27 -7.27 8.32
C THR A 131 16.06 -8.05 8.86
N ASN A 132 16.15 -9.38 8.75
CA ASN A 132 15.13 -10.35 9.19
C ASN A 132 13.70 -10.04 8.73
N PRO A 133 13.46 -9.78 7.43
CA PRO A 133 12.11 -9.61 6.93
C PRO A 133 11.33 -10.92 6.93
N CYS A 134 10.06 -10.84 7.28
CA CYS A 134 9.03 -11.84 6.96
C CYS A 134 8.19 -11.28 5.81
N LEU A 135 8.21 -11.96 4.66
CA LEU A 135 7.53 -11.50 3.45
C LEU A 135 6.54 -12.54 2.94
N TYR A 136 5.28 -12.12 2.81
CA TYR A 136 4.24 -12.91 2.17
C TYR A 136 3.59 -12.08 1.06
N VAL A 137 3.78 -12.49 -0.18
CA VAL A 137 3.19 -11.82 -1.34
C VAL A 137 2.35 -12.80 -2.15
N TYR A 138 1.10 -12.45 -2.37
CA TYR A 138 0.17 -13.22 -3.17
C TYR A 138 -0.41 -12.33 -4.27
N HIS A 139 -0.21 -12.75 -5.51
CA HIS A 139 -0.83 -12.15 -6.68
C HIS A 139 -1.79 -13.14 -7.31
N TRP A 140 -3.08 -12.80 -7.32
CA TRP A 140 -4.06 -13.41 -8.20
C TRP A 140 -4.26 -12.48 -9.39
N LEU A 141 -3.67 -12.85 -10.53
CA LEU A 141 -3.74 -12.10 -11.77
C LEU A 141 -4.53 -12.93 -12.79
N ALA A 142 -5.61 -12.35 -13.31
CA ALA A 142 -6.31 -12.92 -14.45
C ALA A 142 -5.79 -12.28 -15.77
N THR A 143 -6.46 -12.59 -16.88
CA THR A 143 -6.08 -12.36 -18.29
C THR A 143 -5.10 -11.21 -18.59
N ASN A 144 -4.02 -11.55 -19.32
CA ASN A 144 -2.99 -10.66 -19.89
C ASN A 144 -2.27 -9.73 -18.89
N PRO A 145 -1.63 -10.28 -17.84
CA PRO A 145 -0.93 -9.44 -16.88
C PRO A 145 0.46 -8.99 -17.35
N CYS A 146 0.78 -7.73 -17.07
CA CYS A 146 2.14 -7.21 -16.95
C CYS A 146 2.49 -7.11 -15.46
N LEU A 147 3.38 -7.98 -15.00
CA LEU A 147 3.85 -8.02 -13.61
C LEU A 147 5.37 -7.78 -13.57
N TYR A 148 5.77 -6.74 -12.85
CA TYR A 148 7.17 -6.45 -12.54
C TYR A 148 7.29 -6.31 -11.02
N VAL A 149 7.93 -7.28 -10.38
CA VAL A 149 8.15 -7.27 -8.93
C VAL A 149 9.63 -7.44 -8.63
N HIS A 150 10.20 -6.50 -7.90
CA HIS A 150 11.57 -6.52 -7.44
C HIS A 150 11.61 -6.58 -5.91
N HIS A 151 12.23 -7.62 -5.38
CA HIS A 151 12.54 -7.75 -3.95
C HIS A 151 14.04 -7.56 -3.75
N TRP A 152 14.41 -6.61 -2.91
CA TRP A 152 15.78 -6.47 -2.41
C TRP A 152 15.82 -6.84 -0.94
N LEU A 153 16.54 -7.91 -0.63
CA LEU A 153 16.64 -8.51 0.70
C LEU A 153 18.11 -8.47 1.14
N ALA A 154 18.42 -7.69 2.18
CA ALA A 154 19.81 -7.49 2.59
C ALA A 154 20.35 -8.57 3.53
N THR A 155 19.53 -9.12 4.44
CA THR A 155 20.02 -9.95 5.57
C THR A 155 18.93 -10.85 6.18
N ASN A 156 19.24 -12.15 6.36
CA ASN A 156 18.45 -13.17 7.06
C ASN A 156 16.93 -13.19 6.77
N PRO A 157 16.49 -13.20 5.49
CA PRO A 157 15.08 -13.21 5.18
C PRO A 157 14.42 -14.54 5.58
N CYS A 158 13.23 -14.44 6.17
CA CYS A 158 12.26 -15.53 6.24
C CYS A 158 11.26 -15.33 5.08
N LEU A 159 11.30 -16.25 4.12
CA LEU A 159 10.43 -16.27 2.93
C LEU A 159 9.37 -17.37 3.06
#